data_AF-A0A6N3GQB4-F1
#
_entry.id   AF-A0A6N3GQB4-F1
#
_cell.length_a   1.000
_cell.length_b   1.000
_cell.length_c   1.000
_cell.angle_alpha   90.00
_cell.angle_beta   90.00
_cell.angle_gamma   90.00
#
_symmetry.space_group_name_H-M   'P 1'
#
loop_
_entity.id
_entity.type
_entity.pdbx_description
1 polymer ?
#
loop_
_entity_poly.entity_id
_entity_poly.type
_entity_poly.pdbx_seq_one_letter_code
_entity_poly.pdbx_strand_id
1 'polypeptide(L)'
;MVYIPVVEKQILWSKRCKDKSLVGTVKETIMQVSRSKKWESKVALDEQGNPLLTAKGKKVLRTSYSVLQDDFFNYMKAAGYTDVERGERGSTEEHLTVTQFKVAQEQQRLEAMTAQIAQTEQALDTTQAAVEKKQKELQSLQRQAKEQRTAALTVQEIRSMGRKTITGNITLTPSECSTLKDYAVNGILAKAENSRLEEKLQSAQKSAAVWKQRYESLKEQARPYLEAVKFAPEKVRAFLDAILTRTRQTRQHDQPARRKSQDMEL
;
A
#
# COMPACT_ATOMS: atom_id res chain seq x y z
N MET A 1 39.64 -28.65 13.73
CA MET A 1 40.25 -27.55 14.51
C MET A 1 41.67 -27.34 14.00
N VAL A 2 41.93 -26.24 13.30
CA VAL A 2 43.30 -25.88 12.86
C VAL A 2 43.81 -24.80 13.80
N TYR A 3 44.72 -25.15 14.70
CA TYR A 3 45.30 -24.20 15.65
C TYR A 3 46.34 -23.35 14.92
N ILE A 4 46.11 -22.03 14.82
CA ILE A 4 47.14 -21.09 14.40
C ILE A 4 48.32 -21.21 15.39
N PRO A 5 49.55 -21.51 14.95
CA PRO A 5 50.66 -21.76 15.85
C PRO A 5 51.12 -20.46 16.51
N VAL A 6 50.58 -20.24 17.70
CA VAL A 6 50.90 -19.12 18.60
C VAL A 6 51.93 -19.58 19.63
N VAL A 7 52.86 -18.70 19.96
CA VAL A 7 53.86 -18.89 21.01
C VAL A 7 53.78 -17.72 21.99
N GLU A 8 53.94 -18.02 23.27
CA GLU A 8 54.05 -16.96 24.28
C GLU A 8 55.39 -16.24 24.12
N LYS A 9 55.32 -14.92 24.06
CA LYS A 9 56.49 -14.07 23.96
C LYS A 9 56.44 -12.96 24.99
N GLN A 10 57.49 -12.89 25.78
CA GLN A 10 57.71 -11.81 26.73
C GLN A 10 58.27 -10.59 25.99
N ILE A 11 57.58 -9.46 26.12
CA ILE A 11 58.05 -8.15 25.72
C ILE A 11 58.71 -7.51 26.94
N LEU A 12 59.98 -7.15 26.83
CA LEU A 12 60.72 -6.50 27.90
C LEU A 12 60.64 -4.98 27.77
N TRP A 13 60.79 -4.27 28.90
CA TRP A 13 60.93 -2.82 28.88
C TRP A 13 62.19 -2.40 28.14
N SER A 14 62.02 -1.53 27.14
CA SER A 14 63.13 -1.06 26.31
C SER A 14 64.10 -0.16 27.08
N LYS A 15 65.33 0.01 26.56
CA LYS A 15 66.33 0.95 27.10
C LYS A 15 65.87 2.41 27.15
N ARG A 16 64.80 2.75 26.41
CA ARG A 16 64.16 4.07 26.39
C ARG A 16 63.08 4.26 27.47
N CYS A 17 62.87 3.29 28.35
CA CYS A 17 61.97 3.46 29.49
C CYS A 17 62.45 4.60 30.40
N LYS A 18 61.51 5.41 30.90
CA LYS A 18 61.78 6.53 31.81
C LYS A 18 62.23 6.03 33.18
N ASP A 19 61.59 4.98 33.69
CA ASP A 19 62.02 4.28 34.90
C ASP A 19 63.15 3.30 34.56
N LYS A 20 64.32 3.54 35.16
CA LYS A 20 65.54 2.76 34.89
C LYS A 20 65.54 1.40 35.59
N SER A 21 64.78 1.23 36.67
CA SER A 21 64.70 -0.03 37.41
C SER A 21 63.93 -1.12 36.64
N LEU A 22 63.05 -0.71 35.74
CA LEU A 22 62.21 -1.59 34.94
C LEU A 22 62.90 -2.05 33.64
N VAL A 23 64.01 -1.43 33.22
CA VAL A 23 64.65 -1.77 31.94
C VAL A 23 65.15 -3.21 31.97
N GLY A 24 64.65 -4.04 31.04
CA GLY A 24 64.98 -5.47 30.95
C GLY A 24 64.06 -6.40 31.74
N THR A 25 63.13 -5.88 32.57
CA THR A 25 62.07 -6.71 33.17
C THR A 25 60.92 -6.93 32.17
N VAL A 26 60.13 -7.97 32.41
CA VAL A 26 58.98 -8.31 31.56
C VAL A 26 57.91 -7.24 31.69
N LYS A 27 57.63 -6.57 30.57
CA LYS A 27 56.56 -5.58 30.47
C LYS A 27 55.21 -6.26 30.26
N GLU A 28 55.16 -7.22 29.35
CA GLU A 28 53.93 -7.92 28.98
C GLU A 28 54.26 -9.26 28.33
N THR A 29 53.44 -10.28 28.54
CA THR A 29 53.52 -11.54 27.81
C THR A 29 52.36 -11.60 26.83
N ILE A 30 52.66 -11.67 25.54
CA ILE A 30 51.65 -11.76 24.47
C ILE A 30 51.70 -13.12 23.79
N MET A 31 50.56 -13.59 23.30
CA MET A 31 50.52 -14.74 22.38
C MET A 31 50.80 -14.24 20.97
N GLN A 32 52.02 -14.44 20.49
CA GLN A 32 52.43 -14.03 19.16
C GLN A 32 52.39 -15.22 18.19
N VAL A 33 51.83 -15.04 17.00
CA VAL A 33 51.98 -16.04 15.92
C VAL A 33 53.48 -16.22 15.64
N SER A 34 53.98 -17.46 15.80
CA SER A 34 55.42 -17.70 15.76
C SER A 34 55.98 -17.36 14.37
N ARG A 35 57.04 -16.55 14.29
CA ARG A 35 57.81 -16.32 13.05
C ARG A 35 58.72 -17.52 12.70
N SER A 36 58.51 -18.67 13.34
CA SER A 36 59.40 -19.82 13.28
C SER A 36 59.30 -20.55 11.94
N LYS A 37 60.39 -21.25 11.61
CA LYS A 37 60.69 -22.21 10.53
C LYS A 37 59.58 -23.16 10.03
N LYS A 38 58.38 -23.13 10.62
CA LYS A 38 57.25 -24.01 10.31
C LYS A 38 56.44 -23.57 9.08
N TRP A 39 56.63 -22.34 8.60
CA TRP A 39 56.01 -21.84 7.37
C TRP A 39 57.07 -21.76 6.28
N GLU A 40 56.96 -22.65 5.30
CA GLU A 40 57.86 -22.71 4.15
C GLU A 40 57.87 -21.35 3.42
N SER A 41 59.05 -20.73 3.32
CA SER A 41 59.20 -19.49 2.57
C SER A 41 59.04 -19.77 1.08
N LYS A 42 57.92 -19.36 0.50
CA LYS A 42 57.65 -19.49 -0.94
C LYS A 42 58.45 -18.45 -1.74
N VAL A 43 58.78 -18.77 -2.99
CA VAL A 43 59.48 -17.83 -3.88
C VAL A 43 58.56 -16.66 -4.20
N ALA A 44 59.10 -15.43 -4.17
CA ALA A 44 58.36 -14.24 -4.57
C ALA A 44 58.18 -14.23 -6.08
N LEU A 45 56.94 -14.12 -6.53
CA LEU A 45 56.58 -14.06 -7.95
C LEU A 45 56.27 -12.60 -8.35
N ASP A 46 56.54 -12.25 -9.60
CA ASP A 46 56.11 -10.99 -10.21
C ASP A 46 54.62 -11.03 -10.63
N GLU A 47 54.10 -9.93 -11.18
CA GLU A 47 52.71 -9.80 -11.62
C GLU A 47 52.33 -10.75 -12.77
N GLN A 48 53.32 -11.35 -13.45
CA GLN A 48 53.13 -12.36 -14.49
C GLN A 48 53.40 -13.81 -14.00
N GLY A 49 53.72 -14.00 -12.72
CA GLY A 49 53.91 -15.31 -12.10
C GLY A 49 55.33 -15.89 -12.19
N ASN A 50 56.34 -15.12 -12.61
CA ASN A 50 57.73 -15.58 -12.69
C ASN A 50 58.52 -15.30 -11.39
N PRO A 51 59.49 -16.14 -11.01
CA PRO A 51 60.23 -15.97 -9.77
C PRO A 51 61.18 -14.78 -9.82
N LEU A 52 61.02 -13.85 -8.87
CA LEU A 52 61.89 -12.69 -8.71
C LEU A 52 63.31 -13.14 -8.33
N LEU A 53 64.30 -12.71 -9.11
CA LEU A 53 65.72 -12.97 -8.88
C LEU A 53 66.40 -11.70 -8.35
N THR A 54 67.26 -11.86 -7.36
CA THR A 54 68.16 -10.78 -6.91
C THR A 54 69.23 -10.55 -7.99
N ALA A 55 69.89 -9.38 -8.04
CA ALA A 55 70.96 -9.06 -8.98
C ALA A 55 72.13 -10.08 -9.06
N LYS A 56 72.23 -10.99 -8.08
CA LYS A 56 73.19 -12.12 -8.05
C LYS A 56 72.58 -13.48 -8.49
N GLY A 57 71.42 -13.48 -9.12
CA GLY A 57 70.74 -14.66 -9.67
C GLY A 57 70.04 -15.58 -8.67
N LYS A 58 69.98 -15.23 -7.38
CA LYS A 58 69.27 -16.02 -6.36
C LYS A 58 67.78 -15.66 -6.29
N LYS A 59 66.92 -16.66 -6.16
CA LYS A 59 65.46 -16.49 -5.98
C LYS A 59 65.18 -15.73 -4.68
N VAL A 60 64.42 -14.65 -4.77
CA VAL A 60 63.95 -13.88 -3.62
C VAL A 60 62.84 -14.66 -2.96
N LEU A 61 63.00 -15.00 -1.68
CA LEU A 61 61.99 -15.71 -0.92
C LEU A 61 61.06 -14.69 -0.24
N ARG A 62 59.75 -14.95 -0.29
CA ARG A 62 58.78 -14.21 0.51
C ARG A 62 59.02 -14.54 1.97
N THR A 63 59.02 -13.51 2.82
CA THR A 63 59.13 -13.73 4.27
C THR A 63 57.91 -14.53 4.74
N SER A 64 58.13 -15.48 5.65
CA SER A 64 57.09 -16.40 6.12
C SER A 64 55.84 -15.71 6.68
N TYR A 65 55.98 -14.48 7.18
CA TYR A 65 54.85 -13.69 7.69
C TYR A 65 53.93 -13.15 6.58
N SER A 66 54.50 -12.74 5.44
CA SER A 66 53.72 -12.28 4.28
C SER A 66 52.96 -13.42 3.61
N VAL A 67 53.56 -14.61 3.58
CA VAL A 67 52.90 -15.83 3.07
C VAL A 67 51.69 -16.18 3.93
N LEU A 68 51.82 -16.08 5.26
CA LEU A 68 50.69 -16.30 6.16
C LEU A 68 49.54 -15.31 5.89
N GLN A 69 49.82 -14.01 5.79
CA GLN A 69 48.76 -13.02 5.56
C GLN A 69 48.05 -13.20 4.20
N ASP A 70 48.81 -13.52 3.15
CA ASP A 70 48.24 -13.67 1.82
C ASP A 70 47.45 -14.99 1.67
N ASP A 71 47.98 -16.09 2.21
CA ASP A 71 47.41 -17.43 2.02
C ASP A 71 46.39 -17.82 3.11
N PHE A 72 46.31 -17.09 4.23
CA PHE A 72 45.39 -17.38 5.34
C PHE A 72 43.93 -17.48 4.88
N PHE A 73 43.49 -16.57 4.00
CA PHE A 73 42.16 -16.60 3.42
C PHE A 73 41.87 -17.90 2.67
N ASN A 74 42.82 -18.34 1.84
CA ASN A 74 42.69 -19.57 1.06
C ASN A 74 42.64 -20.81 1.98
N TYR A 75 43.44 -20.82 3.05
CA TYR A 75 43.38 -21.87 4.07
C TYR A 75 42.03 -21.90 4.80
N MET A 76 41.46 -20.74 5.14
CA MET A 76 40.15 -20.67 5.82
C MET A 76 39.00 -21.14 4.91
N LYS A 77 39.01 -20.76 3.62
CA LYS A 77 38.06 -21.29 2.62
C LYS A 77 38.20 -22.81 2.46
N ALA A 78 39.43 -23.31 2.34
CA ALA A 78 39.69 -24.74 2.22
C ALA A 78 39.28 -25.54 3.47
N ALA A 79 39.30 -24.91 4.64
CA ALA A 79 38.83 -25.48 5.90
C ALA A 79 37.29 -25.41 6.09
N GLY A 80 36.54 -24.86 5.11
CA GLY A 80 35.08 -24.85 5.11
C GLY A 80 34.42 -23.57 5.61
N TYR A 81 35.19 -22.50 5.89
CA TYR A 81 34.63 -21.20 6.26
C TYR A 81 34.23 -20.41 5.01
N THR A 82 32.93 -20.22 4.78
CA THR A 82 32.38 -19.57 3.58
C THR A 82 32.12 -18.08 3.74
N ASP A 83 32.03 -17.62 4.98
CA ASP A 83 31.71 -16.26 5.44
C ASP A 83 32.91 -15.30 5.45
N VAL A 84 34.11 -15.81 5.15
CA VAL A 84 35.30 -14.99 5.03
C VAL A 84 35.37 -14.42 3.60
N GLU A 85 35.53 -13.09 3.49
CA GLU A 85 35.84 -12.36 2.26
C GLU A 85 37.24 -11.73 2.36
N ARG A 86 38.03 -11.81 1.28
CA ARG A 86 39.37 -11.21 1.23
C ARG A 86 39.24 -9.76 0.82
N GLY A 87 39.70 -8.83 1.66
CA GLY A 87 39.83 -7.43 1.27
C GLY A 87 40.90 -7.25 0.18
N GLU A 88 40.72 -6.26 -0.70
CA GLU A 88 41.74 -5.90 -1.70
C GLU A 88 43.02 -5.37 -1.04
N ARG A 89 44.17 -5.74 -1.62
CA ARG A 89 45.49 -5.39 -1.07
C ARG A 89 45.72 -3.88 -1.24
N GLY A 90 45.68 -3.13 -0.13
CA GLY A 90 45.85 -1.67 -0.12
C GLY A 90 44.63 -0.88 0.39
N SER A 91 43.58 -1.56 0.84
CA SER A 91 42.32 -0.93 1.25
C SER A 91 42.45 -0.15 2.57
N THR A 92 42.36 1.18 2.50
CA THR A 92 42.09 2.10 3.62
C THR A 92 40.59 2.43 3.71
N GLU A 93 40.13 3.11 4.77
CA GLU A 93 38.70 3.41 5.11
C GLU A 93 37.81 3.90 3.94
N GLU A 94 38.36 4.36 2.82
CA GLU A 94 37.65 4.83 1.64
C GLU A 94 36.86 3.74 0.87
N HIS A 95 37.11 2.45 1.14
CA HIS A 95 36.36 1.32 0.56
C HIS A 95 35.08 0.92 1.32
N LEU A 96 34.69 1.65 2.38
CA LEU A 96 33.34 1.58 2.99
C LEU A 96 32.21 1.93 2.00
N THR A 97 32.57 2.50 0.85
CA THR A 97 31.70 2.74 -0.31
C THR A 97 31.05 1.47 -0.85
N VAL A 98 31.66 0.28 -0.73
CA VAL A 98 31.02 -0.98 -1.18
C VAL A 98 29.79 -1.33 -0.34
N THR A 99 29.86 -1.14 0.98
CA THR A 99 28.73 -1.42 1.88
C THR A 99 27.63 -0.37 1.72
N GLN A 100 28.00 0.91 1.65
CA GLN A 100 27.04 2.00 1.41
C GLN A 100 26.36 1.88 0.04
N PHE A 101 27.11 1.49 -1.00
CA PHE A 101 26.57 1.24 -2.33
C PHE A 101 25.60 0.05 -2.34
N LYS A 102 25.95 -1.07 -1.67
CA LYS A 102 25.05 -2.22 -1.52
C LYS A 102 23.76 -1.84 -0.78
N VAL A 103 23.85 -1.03 0.28
CA VAL A 103 22.68 -0.53 1.02
C VAL A 103 21.81 0.37 0.15
N ALA A 104 22.41 1.30 -0.61
CA ALA A 104 21.68 2.17 -1.52
C ALA A 104 20.99 1.39 -2.65
N GLN A 105 21.64 0.35 -3.18
CA GLN A 105 21.08 -0.52 -4.22
C GLN A 105 19.88 -1.33 -3.70
N GLU A 106 19.99 -1.89 -2.49
CA GLU A 106 18.87 -2.61 -1.86
C GLU A 106 17.73 -1.66 -1.49
N GLN A 107 18.02 -0.43 -1.05
CA GLN A 107 17.00 0.59 -0.80
C GLN A 107 16.23 0.93 -2.09
N GLN A 108 16.93 1.15 -3.20
CA GLN A 108 16.30 1.41 -4.50
C GLN A 108 15.47 0.22 -4.98
N ARG A 109 15.94 -1.01 -4.74
CA ARG A 109 15.19 -2.24 -5.06
C ARG A 109 13.92 -2.35 -4.23
N LEU A 110 13.99 -2.06 -2.92
CA LEU A 110 12.83 -2.06 -2.03
C LEU A 110 11.82 -0.98 -2.43
N GLU A 111 12.27 0.21 -2.80
CA GLU A 111 11.40 1.28 -3.31
C GLU A 111 10.72 0.90 -4.63
N ALA A 112 11.46 0.28 -5.56
CA ALA A 112 10.88 -0.22 -6.81
C ALA A 112 9.84 -1.34 -6.54
N MET A 113 10.13 -2.23 -5.58
CA MET A 113 9.22 -3.31 -5.22
C MET A 113 7.96 -2.79 -4.52
N THR A 114 8.08 -1.82 -3.61
CA THR A 114 6.91 -1.21 -2.94
C THR A 114 6.06 -0.41 -3.92
N ALA A 115 6.66 0.29 -4.87
CA ALA A 115 5.92 0.97 -5.94
C ALA A 115 5.14 -0.02 -6.83
N GLN A 116 5.74 -1.17 -7.18
CA GLN A 116 5.04 -2.23 -7.92
C GLN A 116 3.90 -2.82 -7.10
N ILE A 117 4.11 -3.11 -5.81
CA ILE A 117 3.06 -3.62 -4.91
C ILE A 117 1.88 -2.64 -4.88
N ALA A 118 2.14 -1.36 -4.63
CA ALA A 118 1.10 -0.34 -4.61
C ALA A 118 0.33 -0.24 -5.95
N GLN A 119 1.02 -0.35 -7.07
CA GLN A 119 0.38 -0.37 -8.40
C GLN A 119 -0.48 -1.62 -8.59
N THR A 120 0.01 -2.79 -8.16
CA THR A 120 -0.75 -4.05 -8.25
C THR A 120 -1.96 -4.07 -7.32
N GLU A 121 -1.86 -3.51 -6.12
CA GLU A 121 -2.97 -3.37 -5.18
C GLU A 121 -4.07 -2.47 -5.78
N GLN A 122 -3.71 -1.32 -6.35
CA GLN A 122 -4.67 -0.47 -7.04
C GLN A 122 -5.32 -1.17 -8.26
N ALA A 123 -4.54 -1.92 -9.03
CA ALA A 123 -5.08 -2.73 -10.12
C ALA A 123 -6.03 -3.83 -9.60
N LEU A 124 -5.71 -4.45 -8.47
CA LEU A 124 -6.55 -5.46 -7.85
C LEU A 124 -7.86 -4.86 -7.34
N ASP A 125 -7.82 -3.73 -6.64
CA ASP A 125 -9.01 -3.04 -6.15
C ASP A 125 -9.94 -2.63 -7.29
N THR A 126 -9.39 -2.09 -8.38
CA THR A 126 -10.17 -1.69 -9.55
C THR A 126 -10.78 -2.90 -10.27
N THR A 127 -10.04 -4.00 -10.41
CA THR A 127 -10.60 -5.24 -10.98
C THR A 127 -11.67 -5.85 -10.09
N GLN A 128 -11.50 -5.83 -8.77
CA GLN A 128 -12.49 -6.33 -7.82
C GLN A 128 -13.78 -5.52 -7.86
N ALA A 129 -13.69 -4.18 -7.91
CA ALA A 129 -14.84 -3.32 -8.11
C ALA A 129 -15.56 -3.59 -9.45
N ALA A 130 -14.82 -3.87 -10.52
CA ALA A 130 -15.40 -4.25 -11.81
C ALA A 130 -16.11 -5.61 -11.75
N VAL A 131 -15.54 -6.60 -11.07
CA VAL A 131 -16.14 -7.92 -10.85
C VAL A 131 -17.43 -7.80 -10.04
N GLU A 132 -17.44 -7.03 -8.95
CA GLU A 132 -18.65 -6.81 -8.16
C GLU A 132 -19.76 -6.16 -8.97
N LYS A 133 -19.43 -5.17 -9.80
CA LYS A 133 -20.39 -4.53 -10.70
C LYS A 133 -20.96 -5.55 -11.69
N LYS A 134 -20.11 -6.37 -12.31
CA LYS A 134 -20.54 -7.43 -13.23
C LYS A 134 -21.39 -8.49 -12.55
N GLN A 135 -21.08 -8.85 -11.31
CA GLN A 135 -21.88 -9.80 -10.55
C GLN A 135 -23.27 -9.25 -10.25
N LYS A 136 -23.40 -7.97 -9.89
CA LYS A 136 -24.70 -7.31 -9.70
C LYS A 136 -25.51 -7.25 -11.00
N GLU A 137 -24.85 -6.91 -12.12
CA GLU A 137 -25.47 -6.93 -13.45
C GLU A 137 -25.99 -8.34 -13.80
N LEU A 138 -25.17 -9.38 -13.63
CA LEU A 138 -25.56 -10.77 -13.89
C LEU A 138 -26.72 -11.24 -13.00
N GLN A 139 -26.71 -10.90 -11.71
CA GLN A 139 -27.82 -11.22 -10.82
C GLN A 139 -29.12 -10.54 -11.25
N SER A 140 -29.05 -9.27 -11.68
CA SER A 140 -30.22 -8.55 -12.18
C SER A 140 -30.77 -9.18 -13.46
N LEU A 141 -29.91 -9.54 -14.41
CA LEU A 141 -30.28 -10.21 -15.65
C LEU A 141 -30.87 -11.59 -15.38
N GLN A 142 -30.32 -12.36 -14.44
CA GLN A 142 -30.84 -13.66 -14.06
C GLN A 142 -32.25 -13.56 -13.46
N ARG A 143 -32.52 -12.53 -12.64
CA ARG A 143 -33.87 -12.27 -12.10
C ARG A 143 -34.85 -11.93 -13.22
N GLN A 144 -34.48 -11.00 -14.10
CA GLN A 144 -35.31 -10.62 -15.25
C GLN A 144 -35.60 -11.82 -16.17
N ALA A 145 -34.59 -12.65 -16.45
CA ALA A 145 -34.77 -13.84 -17.29
C ALA A 145 -35.71 -14.87 -16.64
N LYS A 146 -35.64 -15.04 -15.30
CA LYS A 146 -36.57 -15.91 -14.56
C LYS A 146 -38.00 -15.39 -14.65
N GLU A 147 -38.20 -14.10 -14.40
CA GLU A 147 -39.51 -13.43 -14.49
C GLU A 147 -40.11 -13.54 -15.90
N GLN A 148 -39.31 -13.28 -16.92
CA GLN A 148 -39.73 -13.43 -18.33
C GLN A 148 -40.08 -14.87 -18.67
N ARG A 149 -39.28 -15.85 -18.20
CA ARG A 149 -39.59 -17.27 -18.42
C ARG A 149 -40.88 -17.68 -17.74
N THR A 150 -41.12 -17.25 -16.50
CA THR A 150 -42.39 -17.52 -15.81
C THR A 150 -43.57 -16.90 -16.54
N ALA A 151 -43.46 -15.64 -16.99
CA ALA A 151 -44.50 -14.98 -17.74
C ALA A 151 -44.78 -15.70 -19.08
N ALA A 152 -43.74 -16.12 -19.79
CA ALA A 152 -43.88 -16.87 -21.04
C ALA A 152 -44.59 -18.21 -20.84
N LEU A 153 -44.26 -18.94 -19.76
CA LEU A 153 -44.94 -20.19 -19.41
C LEU A 153 -46.41 -19.96 -19.07
N THR A 154 -46.74 -18.94 -18.28
CA THR A 154 -48.13 -18.56 -17.98
C THR A 154 -48.90 -18.18 -19.26
N VAL A 155 -48.29 -17.43 -20.17
CA VAL A 155 -48.91 -17.08 -21.46
C VAL A 155 -49.13 -18.34 -22.31
N GLN A 156 -48.17 -19.27 -22.33
CA GLN A 156 -48.31 -20.54 -23.04
C GLN A 156 -49.44 -21.38 -22.44
N GLU A 157 -49.53 -21.45 -21.11
CA GLU A 157 -50.59 -22.16 -20.39
C GLU A 157 -51.95 -21.59 -20.75
N ILE A 158 -52.14 -20.27 -20.65
CA ILE A 158 -53.37 -19.56 -21.06
C ILE A 158 -53.73 -19.86 -22.52
N ARG A 159 -52.75 -19.84 -23.44
CA ARG A 159 -52.98 -20.13 -24.87
C ARG A 159 -53.38 -21.58 -25.13
N SER A 160 -52.95 -22.51 -24.28
CA SER A 160 -53.27 -23.93 -24.38
C SER A 160 -54.63 -24.28 -23.74
N MET A 161 -55.22 -23.37 -22.96
CA MET A 161 -56.53 -23.59 -22.34
C MET A 161 -57.64 -23.63 -23.39
N GLY A 162 -58.63 -24.48 -23.12
CA GLY A 162 -59.82 -24.62 -23.95
C GLY A 162 -59.64 -25.60 -25.11
N ARG A 163 -60.68 -26.39 -25.34
CA ARG A 163 -60.73 -27.40 -26.41
C ARG A 163 -61.74 -26.99 -27.46
N LYS A 164 -61.36 -27.11 -28.74
CA LYS A 164 -62.27 -26.89 -29.86
C LYS A 164 -63.20 -28.11 -30.02
N THR A 165 -64.51 -27.88 -30.01
CA THR A 165 -65.52 -28.90 -30.30
C THR A 165 -65.64 -29.15 -31.80
N ILE A 166 -66.27 -30.26 -32.17
CA ILE A 166 -66.53 -30.64 -33.57
C ILE A 166 -67.34 -29.54 -34.31
N THR A 167 -68.18 -28.81 -33.58
CA THR A 167 -68.96 -27.66 -34.07
C THR A 167 -68.17 -26.35 -34.16
N GLY A 168 -66.89 -26.34 -33.76
CA GLY A 168 -66.01 -25.18 -33.82
C GLY A 168 -66.02 -24.28 -32.57
N ASN A 169 -66.85 -24.56 -31.58
CA ASN A 169 -66.91 -23.80 -30.33
C ASN A 169 -65.73 -24.14 -29.41
N ILE A 170 -65.25 -23.19 -28.62
CA ILE A 170 -64.21 -23.44 -27.61
C ILE A 170 -64.91 -23.72 -26.27
N THR A 171 -64.66 -24.89 -25.70
CA THR A 171 -65.13 -25.26 -24.36
C THR A 171 -63.96 -25.20 -23.38
N LEU A 172 -64.16 -24.50 -22.26
CA LEU A 172 -63.23 -24.43 -21.13
C LEU A 172 -63.76 -25.29 -19.98
N THR A 173 -62.85 -25.93 -19.27
CA THR A 173 -63.17 -26.56 -17.98
C THR A 173 -63.51 -25.50 -16.93
N PRO A 174 -64.28 -25.82 -15.87
CA PRO A 174 -64.58 -24.89 -14.79
C PRO A 174 -63.34 -24.29 -14.13
N SER A 175 -62.27 -25.09 -13.98
CA SER A 175 -60.99 -24.65 -13.43
C SER A 175 -60.27 -23.66 -14.33
N GLU A 176 -60.17 -23.93 -15.64
CA GLU A 176 -59.56 -22.99 -16.60
C GLU A 176 -60.33 -21.66 -16.64
N CYS A 177 -61.66 -21.72 -16.58
CA CYS A 177 -62.50 -20.52 -16.51
C CYS A 177 -62.25 -19.70 -15.23
N SER A 178 -62.10 -20.36 -14.08
CA SER A 178 -61.75 -19.67 -12.82
C SER A 178 -60.39 -18.99 -12.93
N THR A 179 -59.37 -19.73 -13.38
CA THR A 179 -58.01 -19.20 -13.54
C THR A 179 -57.96 -18.01 -14.51
N LEU A 180 -58.69 -18.08 -15.63
CA LEU A 180 -58.78 -16.96 -16.58
C LEU A 180 -59.46 -15.73 -15.96
N LYS A 181 -60.51 -15.92 -15.16
CA LYS A 181 -61.15 -14.81 -14.44
C LYS A 181 -60.18 -14.16 -13.46
N ASP A 182 -59.45 -14.95 -12.70
CA ASP A 182 -58.47 -14.44 -11.75
C ASP A 182 -57.35 -13.65 -12.46
N TYR A 183 -56.82 -14.18 -13.57
CA TYR A 183 -55.85 -13.43 -14.38
C TYR A 183 -56.43 -12.16 -14.98
N ALA A 184 -57.68 -12.16 -15.44
CA ALA A 184 -58.33 -10.97 -15.96
C ALA A 184 -58.52 -9.89 -14.89
N VAL A 185 -59.01 -10.27 -13.71
CA VAL A 185 -59.17 -9.35 -12.56
C VAL A 185 -57.83 -8.78 -12.15
N ASN A 186 -56.82 -9.63 -11.96
CA ASN A 186 -55.47 -9.20 -11.61
C ASN A 186 -54.84 -8.30 -12.68
N GLY A 187 -55.09 -8.59 -13.96
CA GLY A 187 -54.63 -7.76 -15.08
C GLY A 187 -55.26 -6.37 -15.09
N ILE A 188 -56.56 -6.25 -14.78
CA ILE A 188 -57.25 -4.96 -14.67
C ILE A 188 -56.69 -4.16 -13.47
N LEU A 189 -56.53 -4.80 -12.31
CA LEU A 189 -55.96 -4.16 -11.13
C LEU A 189 -54.51 -3.71 -11.37
N ALA A 190 -53.69 -4.55 -11.99
CA ALA A 190 -52.31 -4.21 -12.33
C ALA A 190 -52.23 -3.05 -13.34
N LYS A 191 -53.15 -3.00 -14.32
CA LYS A 191 -53.23 -1.88 -15.26
C LYS A 191 -53.56 -0.57 -14.56
N ALA A 192 -54.53 -0.57 -13.66
CA ALA A 192 -54.89 0.62 -12.88
C ALA A 192 -53.73 1.10 -12.00
N GLU A 193 -53.05 0.18 -11.33
CA GLU A 193 -51.89 0.51 -10.50
C GLU A 193 -50.69 0.99 -11.32
N ASN A 194 -50.42 0.39 -12.49
CA ASN A 194 -49.38 0.87 -13.41
C ASN A 194 -49.65 2.31 -13.88
N SER A 195 -50.88 2.64 -14.27
CA SER A 195 -51.23 4.03 -14.65
C SER A 195 -51.01 5.00 -13.48
N ARG A 196 -51.40 4.61 -12.26
CA ARG A 196 -51.15 5.42 -11.05
C ARG A 196 -49.65 5.61 -10.78
N LEU A 197 -48.85 4.57 -10.96
CA LEU A 197 -47.39 4.63 -10.79
C LEU A 197 -46.74 5.50 -11.86
N GLU A 198 -47.21 5.45 -13.11
CA GLU A 198 -46.76 6.32 -14.21
C GLU A 198 -47.02 7.80 -13.89
N GLU A 199 -48.21 8.14 -13.40
CA GLU A 199 -48.53 9.51 -12.98
C GLU A 199 -47.62 9.99 -11.84
N LYS A 200 -47.39 9.13 -10.84
CA LYS A 200 -46.46 9.43 -9.74
C LYS A 200 -45.03 9.62 -10.25
N LEU A 201 -44.58 8.78 -11.18
CA LEU A 201 -43.26 8.87 -11.79
C LEU A 201 -43.11 10.20 -12.54
N GLN A 202 -44.09 10.59 -13.36
CA GLN A 202 -44.08 11.87 -14.06
C GLN A 202 -44.07 13.06 -13.09
N SER A 203 -44.87 13.00 -12.02
CA SER A 203 -44.88 14.03 -10.98
C SER A 203 -43.53 14.14 -10.25
N ALA A 204 -42.94 13.01 -9.89
CA ALA A 204 -41.62 12.94 -9.26
C ALA A 204 -40.52 13.48 -10.20
N GLN A 205 -40.58 13.16 -11.49
CA GLN A 205 -39.64 13.67 -12.50
C GLN A 205 -39.75 15.20 -12.64
N LYS A 206 -40.97 15.75 -12.70
CA LYS A 206 -41.19 17.20 -12.73
C LYS A 206 -40.63 17.87 -11.48
N SER A 207 -40.91 17.30 -10.31
CA SER A 207 -40.37 17.78 -9.03
C SER A 207 -38.84 17.74 -9.01
N ALA A 208 -38.23 16.63 -9.43
CA ALA A 208 -36.78 16.49 -9.49
C ALA A 208 -36.14 17.53 -10.44
N ALA A 209 -36.77 17.82 -11.58
CA ALA A 209 -36.31 18.86 -12.50
C ALA A 209 -36.35 20.25 -11.85
N VAL A 210 -37.45 20.58 -11.15
CA VAL A 210 -37.58 21.85 -10.41
C VAL A 210 -36.51 21.95 -9.31
N TRP A 211 -36.30 20.90 -8.53
CA TRP A 211 -35.28 20.89 -7.49
C TRP A 211 -33.87 20.99 -8.05
N LYS A 212 -33.58 20.33 -9.18
CA LYS A 212 -32.31 20.46 -9.88
C LYS A 212 -32.07 21.91 -10.30
N GLN A 213 -33.05 22.57 -10.89
CA GLN A 213 -32.94 23.98 -11.27
C GLN A 213 -32.73 24.90 -10.06
N ARG A 214 -33.47 24.68 -8.97
CA ARG A 214 -33.30 25.43 -7.71
C ARG A 214 -31.91 25.23 -7.12
N TYR A 215 -31.41 24.00 -7.14
CA TYR A 215 -30.08 23.67 -6.65
C TYR A 215 -28.99 24.40 -7.45
N GLU A 216 -29.04 24.35 -8.78
CA GLU A 216 -28.04 25.05 -9.62
C GLU A 216 -28.13 26.57 -9.42
N SER A 217 -29.33 27.14 -9.34
CA SER A 217 -29.51 28.57 -9.04
C SER A 217 -28.93 28.95 -7.68
N LEU A 218 -29.19 28.17 -6.63
CA LEU A 218 -28.63 28.39 -5.30
C LEU A 218 -27.10 28.25 -5.30
N LYS A 219 -26.58 27.28 -6.03
CA LYS A 219 -25.13 27.05 -6.16
C LYS A 219 -24.43 28.23 -6.83
N GLU A 220 -25.00 28.79 -7.91
CA GLU A 220 -24.46 30.00 -8.54
C GLU A 220 -24.56 31.22 -7.61
N GLN A 221 -25.68 31.38 -6.89
CA GLN A 221 -25.80 32.46 -5.89
C GLN A 221 -24.77 32.32 -4.76
N ALA A 222 -24.50 31.10 -4.31
CA ALA A 222 -23.51 30.80 -3.28
C ALA A 222 -22.06 30.78 -3.79
N ARG A 223 -21.84 30.87 -5.11
CA ARG A 223 -20.52 30.72 -5.71
C ARG A 223 -19.46 31.69 -5.18
N PRO A 224 -19.73 33.01 -5.03
CA PRO A 224 -18.74 33.93 -4.47
C PRO A 224 -18.33 33.56 -3.05
N TYR A 225 -19.29 33.09 -2.25
CA TYR A 225 -19.02 32.60 -0.90
C TYR A 225 -18.18 31.32 -0.90
N LEU A 226 -18.54 30.33 -1.72
CA LEU A 226 -17.78 29.08 -1.84
C LEU A 226 -16.35 29.32 -2.31
N GLU A 227 -16.15 30.24 -3.25
CA GLU A 227 -14.82 30.67 -3.70
C GLU A 227 -14.05 31.35 -2.55
N ALA A 228 -14.67 32.28 -1.83
CA ALA A 228 -14.04 32.95 -0.69
C ALA A 228 -13.62 31.95 0.42
N VAL A 229 -14.46 30.97 0.75
CA VAL A 229 -14.14 29.91 1.72
C VAL A 229 -12.95 29.08 1.25
N LYS A 230 -12.85 28.79 -0.07
CA LYS A 230 -11.72 28.04 -0.63
C LYS A 230 -10.40 28.80 -0.49
N PHE A 231 -10.40 30.13 -0.66
CA PHE A 231 -9.18 30.95 -0.59
C PHE A 231 -8.80 31.34 0.84
N ALA A 232 -9.77 31.66 1.70
CA ALA A 232 -9.50 32.20 3.04
C ALA A 232 -10.55 31.72 4.06
N PRO A 233 -10.57 30.43 4.42
CA PRO A 233 -11.63 29.83 5.24
C PRO A 233 -11.77 30.50 6.62
N GLU A 234 -10.65 30.71 7.32
CA GLU A 234 -10.65 31.31 8.67
C GLU A 234 -11.11 32.76 8.67
N LYS A 235 -10.74 33.54 7.64
CA LYS A 235 -11.15 34.94 7.51
C LYS A 235 -12.63 35.07 7.20
N VAL A 236 -13.15 34.22 6.32
CA VAL A 236 -14.59 34.19 5.99
C VAL A 236 -15.40 33.76 7.22
N ARG A 237 -14.93 32.77 7.98
CA ARG A 237 -15.57 32.35 9.23
C ARG A 237 -15.62 33.49 10.25
N ALA A 238 -14.48 34.13 10.53
CA ALA A 238 -14.42 35.25 11.46
C ALA A 238 -15.31 36.43 11.03
N PHE A 239 -15.38 36.72 9.73
CA PHE A 239 -16.27 37.75 9.17
C PHE A 239 -17.75 37.40 9.40
N LEU A 240 -18.15 36.16 9.11
CA LEU A 240 -19.53 35.71 9.35
C LEU A 240 -19.88 35.71 10.84
N ASP A 241 -18.98 35.25 11.72
CA ASP A 241 -19.19 35.25 13.17
C ASP A 241 -19.38 36.68 13.70
N ALA A 242 -18.60 37.65 13.19
CA ALA A 242 -18.76 39.06 13.55
C ALA A 242 -20.12 39.64 13.08
N ILE A 243 -20.54 39.36 11.85
CA ILE A 243 -21.84 39.82 11.32
C ILE A 243 -23.00 39.19 12.07
N LEU A 244 -22.97 37.87 12.29
CA LEU A 244 -24.06 37.13 12.94
C LEU A 244 -24.21 37.56 14.40
N THR A 245 -23.09 37.79 15.10
CA THR A 245 -23.10 38.28 16.49
C THR A 245 -23.66 39.70 16.56
N ARG A 246 -23.25 40.60 15.65
CA ARG A 246 -23.78 41.97 15.57
C ARG A 246 -25.28 41.98 15.28
N THR A 247 -25.74 41.18 14.33
CA THR A 247 -27.18 41.09 13.98
C THR A 247 -28.02 40.55 15.15
N ARG A 248 -27.49 39.61 15.93
CA ARG A 248 -28.13 39.12 17.16
C ARG A 248 -28.26 40.20 18.23
N GLN A 249 -27.21 41.00 18.44
CA GLN A 249 -27.23 42.11 19.40
C GLN A 249 -28.23 43.20 19.00
N THR A 250 -28.30 43.58 17.72
CA THR A 250 -29.27 44.56 17.22
C THR A 250 -30.71 44.08 17.38
N ARG A 251 -31.00 42.81 17.07
CA ARG A 251 -32.35 42.21 17.27
C ARG A 251 -32.80 42.17 18.72
N GLN A 252 -31.87 42.04 19.68
CA GLN A 252 -32.18 42.08 21.11
C GLN A 252 -32.45 43.51 21.60
N HIS A 253 -31.86 44.52 20.96
CA HIS A 253 -32.08 45.93 21.28
C HIS A 253 -33.41 46.46 20.72
N ASP A 254 -33.85 45.95 19.55
CA ASP A 254 -35.11 46.33 18.90
C ASP A 254 -36.36 45.60 19.44
N GLN A 255 -36.23 44.70 20.43
CA GLN A 255 -37.42 44.19 21.13
C GLN A 255 -37.94 45.27 22.07
N PRO A 256 -39.15 45.85 21.84
CA PRO A 256 -39.70 46.79 22.79
C PRO A 256 -39.93 46.06 24.12
N ALA A 257 -39.33 46.57 25.18
CA ALA A 257 -39.60 46.12 26.54
C ALA A 257 -41.11 46.26 26.77
N ARG A 258 -41.85 45.14 26.71
CA ARG A 258 -43.23 45.06 27.17
C ARG A 258 -43.22 45.52 28.61
N ARG A 259 -43.55 46.80 28.83
CA ARG A 259 -43.84 47.34 30.15
C ARG A 259 -45.02 46.53 30.68
N LYS A 260 -44.74 45.62 31.62
CA LYS A 260 -45.76 45.14 32.55
C LYS A 260 -46.25 46.39 33.28
N SER A 261 -47.45 46.87 32.96
CA SER A 261 -48.19 47.76 33.84
C SER A 261 -48.43 46.98 35.13
N GLN A 262 -47.68 47.32 36.17
CA GLN A 262 -48.12 47.09 37.53
C GLN A 262 -49.23 48.11 37.78
N ASP A 263 -50.47 47.70 37.57
CA ASP A 263 -51.60 48.37 38.21
C ASP A 263 -51.57 47.93 39.67
N MET A 264 -50.99 48.80 40.50
CA MET A 264 -51.22 48.84 41.94
C MET A 264 -52.53 49.59 42.19
N GLU A 265 -53.29 49.03 43.12
CA GLU A 265 -54.59 49.43 43.63
C GLU A 265 -54.76 50.93 43.92
N LEU A 266 -55.98 51.41 43.67
CA LEU A 266 -56.78 52.28 44.57
C LEU A 266 -58.27 52.03 44.28
#